data_AF-A0A7S1IM36-F1
#
_entry.id   AF-A0A7S1IM36-F1
#
_cell.length_a   1.000
_cell.length_b   1.000
_cell.length_c   1.000
_cell.angle_alpha   90.00
_cell.angle_beta   90.00
_cell.angle_gamma   90.00
#
_symmetry.space_group_name_H-M   'P 1'
#
loop_
_entity.id
_entity.type
_entity.pdbx_description
1 polymer ?
#
loop_
_entity_poly.entity_id
_entity_poly.type
_entity_poly.pdbx_seq_one_letter_code
_entity_poly.pdbx_strand_id
1 'polypeptide(L)'
;STHSNHSLTPGPLPQLPVEPGVVEPPPGPAAPASSRHGAPGALGPGVPLVVATINVWDLQPPWPSRCRAIADMLLAARPDVIGVQELRVRPGAKPLNQSRALHDCLGPTYPHFVYRAASAVRVPGALAADEEGLGLYSRFPFVVTRRQILTGDEHVGARILLGALLQSPGDCTQPGLGV
;
A
#
# COMPACT_ATOMS: atom_id res chain seq x y z
N SER A 1 33.46 -42.47 9.28
CA SER A 1 33.05 -41.06 9.50
C SER A 1 31.62 -41.02 9.97
N THR A 2 31.43 -40.90 11.28
CA THR A 2 30.11 -40.91 11.95
C THR A 2 29.49 -39.51 11.91
N HIS A 3 28.26 -39.39 11.42
CA HIS A 3 27.49 -38.14 11.45
C HIS A 3 26.62 -38.12 12.71
N SER A 4 26.86 -37.15 13.59
CA SER A 4 26.02 -36.87 14.76
C SER A 4 25.00 -35.80 14.41
N ASN A 5 23.71 -36.16 14.46
CA ASN A 5 22.59 -35.23 14.40
C ASN A 5 22.40 -34.57 15.77
N HIS A 6 22.55 -33.24 15.84
CA HIS A 6 22.14 -32.46 17.01
C HIS A 6 20.73 -31.90 16.78
N SER A 7 19.75 -32.46 17.49
CA SER A 7 18.43 -31.84 17.66
C SER A 7 18.56 -30.62 18.56
N LEU A 8 18.19 -29.44 18.05
CA LEU A 8 18.04 -28.22 18.82
C LEU A 8 16.56 -28.03 19.15
N THR A 9 16.21 -28.19 20.42
CA THR A 9 14.92 -27.73 20.96
C THR A 9 14.92 -26.20 21.10
N PRO A 10 13.87 -25.49 20.66
CA PRO A 10 13.79 -24.05 20.85
C PRO A 10 13.54 -23.72 22.33
N GLY A 11 14.42 -22.89 22.90
CA GLY A 11 14.22 -22.29 24.22
C GLY A 11 13.13 -21.22 24.20
N PRO A 12 12.59 -20.83 25.38
CA PRO A 12 11.57 -19.79 25.48
C PRO A 12 12.12 -18.43 25.03
N LEU A 13 11.26 -17.65 24.37
CA LEU A 13 11.56 -16.29 23.89
C LEU A 13 11.89 -15.35 25.07
N PRO A 14 12.93 -14.51 24.96
CA PRO A 14 13.19 -13.48 25.96
C PRO A 14 12.07 -12.44 25.93
N GLN A 15 11.52 -12.10 27.09
CA GLN A 15 10.62 -10.97 27.24
C GLN A 15 11.41 -9.67 27.14
N LEU A 16 10.97 -8.77 26.26
CA LEU A 16 11.56 -7.44 26.11
C LEU A 16 11.19 -6.56 27.31
N PRO A 17 12.10 -5.69 27.80
CA PRO A 17 11.81 -4.77 28.87
C PRO A 17 10.76 -3.73 28.45
N VAL A 18 9.84 -3.43 29.37
CA VAL A 18 8.89 -2.31 29.26
C VAL A 18 9.60 -1.06 29.80
N GLU A 19 9.92 -0.12 28.92
CA GLU A 19 10.47 1.19 29.31
C GLU A 19 9.40 2.04 30.04
N PRO A 20 9.73 2.69 31.17
CA PRO A 20 8.80 3.55 31.88
C PRO A 20 8.81 4.98 31.32
N GLY A 21 7.62 5.52 31.03
CA GLY A 21 7.36 6.95 31.13
C GLY A 21 7.20 7.75 29.82
N VAL A 22 5.98 7.74 29.27
CA VAL A 22 5.37 8.95 28.69
C VAL A 22 4.07 9.17 29.43
N VAL A 23 4.01 10.25 30.21
CA VAL A 23 2.79 10.69 30.90
C VAL A 23 1.85 11.27 29.84
N GLU A 24 0.73 10.60 29.59
CA GLU A 24 -0.35 11.16 28.78
C GLU A 24 -0.95 12.40 29.48
N PRO A 25 -1.22 13.50 28.74
CA PRO A 25 -1.96 14.62 29.31
C PRO A 25 -3.41 14.20 29.64
N PRO A 26 -4.02 14.77 30.70
CA PRO A 26 -5.37 14.40 31.11
C PRO A 26 -6.41 14.73 30.03
N PRO A 27 -7.49 13.94 29.91
CA PRO A 27 -8.52 14.16 28.90
C PRO A 27 -9.25 15.48 29.17
N GLY A 28 -9.27 16.35 28.16
CA GLY A 28 -10.18 17.50 28.12
C GLY A 28 -11.64 17.05 28.06
N PRO A 29 -12.61 17.92 28.43
CA PRO A 29 -14.01 17.57 28.49
C PRO A 29 -14.53 17.05 27.14
N ALA A 30 -15.24 15.93 27.21
CA ALA A 30 -15.78 15.19 26.07
C ALA A 30 -16.66 16.07 25.18
N ALA A 31 -16.24 16.24 23.92
CA ALA A 31 -17.14 16.69 22.86
C ALA A 31 -18.24 15.63 22.66
N PRO A 32 -19.51 16.03 22.40
CA PRO A 32 -20.58 15.07 22.17
C PRO A 32 -20.29 14.23 20.93
N ALA A 33 -20.07 12.94 21.15
CA ALA A 33 -19.87 11.94 20.11
C ALA A 33 -21.16 11.75 19.31
N SER A 34 -21.28 12.44 18.17
CA SER A 34 -22.23 12.06 17.13
C SER A 34 -21.66 10.91 16.30
N SER A 35 -22.21 9.72 16.57
CA SER A 35 -22.73 8.79 15.56
C SER A 35 -21.74 8.02 14.65
N ARG A 36 -21.75 6.70 14.88
CA ARG A 36 -21.48 5.59 13.94
C ARG A 36 -20.03 5.30 13.55
N HIS A 37 -19.27 4.76 14.50
CA HIS A 37 -18.39 3.64 14.15
C HIS A 37 -19.27 2.40 13.99
N GLY A 38 -19.83 2.21 12.80
CA GLY A 38 -20.35 0.90 12.43
C GLY A 38 -19.20 -0.09 12.49
N ALA A 39 -19.38 -1.21 13.19
CA ALA A 39 -18.57 -2.39 13.01
C ALA A 39 -18.39 -2.65 11.50
N PRO A 40 -17.25 -3.19 11.02
CA PRO A 40 -17.09 -3.53 9.61
C PRO A 40 -18.27 -4.39 9.21
N GLY A 41 -19.19 -3.79 8.45
CA GLY A 41 -20.40 -4.46 8.04
C GLY A 41 -19.98 -5.72 7.32
N ALA A 42 -20.44 -6.86 7.80
CA ALA A 42 -20.38 -8.08 7.01
C ALA A 42 -21.01 -7.72 5.67
N LEU A 43 -20.21 -7.75 4.61
CA LEU A 43 -20.65 -7.49 3.26
C LEU A 43 -21.85 -8.43 3.03
N GLY A 44 -23.08 -7.88 2.98
CA GLY A 44 -24.20 -8.59 2.37
C GLY A 44 -23.75 -9.05 0.97
N PRO A 45 -24.28 -10.16 0.43
CA PRO A 45 -23.69 -10.90 -0.70
C PRO A 45 -23.10 -9.96 -1.74
N GLY A 46 -21.79 -9.75 -1.61
CA GLY A 46 -21.14 -8.55 -2.15
C GLY A 46 -20.86 -8.75 -3.62
N VAL A 47 -20.95 -7.67 -4.40
CA VAL A 47 -20.42 -7.68 -5.76
C VAL A 47 -18.96 -8.15 -5.70
N PRO A 48 -18.57 -9.20 -6.45
CA PRO A 48 -17.22 -9.72 -6.39
C PRO A 48 -16.23 -8.65 -6.87
N LEU A 49 -15.15 -8.46 -6.12
CA LEU A 49 -14.09 -7.52 -6.48
C LEU A 49 -13.08 -8.20 -7.40
N VAL A 50 -12.78 -7.60 -8.55
CA VAL A 50 -11.71 -8.07 -9.43
C VAL A 50 -10.42 -7.35 -9.08
N VAL A 51 -9.39 -8.09 -8.67
CA VAL A 51 -8.10 -7.53 -8.26
C VAL A 51 -7.00 -8.02 -9.20
N ALA A 52 -6.16 -7.09 -9.65
CA ALA A 52 -4.93 -7.41 -10.38
C ALA A 52 -3.70 -7.00 -9.56
N THR A 53 -2.61 -7.74 -9.71
CA THR A 53 -1.30 -7.35 -9.19
C THR A 53 -0.26 -7.41 -10.30
N ILE A 54 0.70 -6.49 -10.28
CA ILE A 54 1.80 -6.46 -11.23
C ILE A 54 3.07 -5.96 -10.56
N ASN A 55 4.20 -6.59 -10.86
CA ASN A 55 5.51 -6.05 -10.60
C ASN A 55 6.03 -5.39 -11.89
N VAL A 56 6.36 -4.10 -11.83
CA VAL A 56 6.75 -3.33 -13.02
C VAL A 56 8.24 -3.39 -13.33
N TRP A 57 8.99 -4.22 -12.60
CA TRP A 57 10.40 -4.49 -12.82
C TRP A 57 11.24 -3.22 -12.96
N ASP A 58 11.17 -2.42 -11.91
CA ASP A 58 12.04 -1.28 -11.61
C ASP A 58 12.32 -0.34 -12.83
N LEU A 59 13.59 -0.02 -13.06
CA LEU A 59 14.05 1.01 -13.99
C LEU A 59 14.26 0.53 -15.42
N GLN A 60 13.77 -0.66 -15.78
CA GLN A 60 14.12 -1.25 -17.06
C GLN A 60 13.60 -0.40 -18.24
N PRO A 61 14.48 0.15 -19.11
CA PRO A 61 14.06 0.93 -20.26
C PRO A 61 13.46 0.06 -21.39
N PRO A 62 12.67 0.66 -22.31
CA PRO A 62 12.19 2.03 -22.29
C PRO A 62 10.91 2.18 -21.45
N TRP A 63 10.99 2.93 -20.34
CA TRP A 63 9.84 3.10 -19.44
C TRP A 63 8.58 3.67 -20.12
N PRO A 64 8.63 4.72 -20.98
CA PRO A 64 7.41 5.26 -21.56
C PRO A 64 6.59 4.24 -22.35
N SER A 65 7.24 3.39 -23.15
CA SER A 65 6.56 2.35 -23.93
C SER A 65 6.04 1.23 -23.02
N ARG A 66 6.81 0.83 -22.02
CA ARG A 66 6.39 -0.19 -21.03
C ARG A 66 5.20 0.29 -20.21
N CYS A 67 5.23 1.53 -19.74
CA CYS A 67 4.17 2.15 -18.95
C CYS A 67 2.83 2.15 -19.71
N ARG A 68 2.86 2.49 -21.02
CA ARG A 68 1.67 2.42 -21.88
C ARG A 68 1.19 0.98 -22.06
N ALA A 69 2.07 0.04 -22.40
CA ALA A 69 1.70 -1.36 -22.58
C ALA A 69 1.10 -1.99 -21.30
N ILE A 70 1.66 -1.65 -20.13
CA ILE A 70 1.13 -2.06 -18.83
C ILE A 70 -0.27 -1.46 -18.62
N ALA A 71 -0.46 -0.17 -18.89
CA ALA A 71 -1.76 0.48 -18.75
C ALA A 71 -2.79 -0.14 -19.71
N ASP A 72 -2.45 -0.37 -20.98
CA ASP A 72 -3.33 -0.99 -21.98
C ASP A 72 -3.79 -2.39 -21.53
N MET A 73 -2.85 -3.21 -21.03
CA MET A 73 -3.15 -4.54 -20.48
C MET A 73 -4.11 -4.45 -19.28
N LEU A 74 -3.85 -3.54 -18.34
CA LEU A 74 -4.69 -3.36 -17.15
C LEU A 74 -6.09 -2.84 -17.52
N LEU A 75 -6.18 -1.87 -18.43
CA LEU A 75 -7.44 -1.33 -18.93
C LEU A 75 -8.27 -2.40 -19.66
N ALA A 76 -7.62 -3.28 -20.43
CA ALA A 76 -8.29 -4.40 -21.09
C ALA A 76 -8.80 -5.45 -20.09
N ALA A 77 -8.02 -5.76 -19.05
CA ALA A 77 -8.41 -6.70 -17.99
C ALA A 77 -9.52 -6.14 -17.08
N ARG A 78 -9.66 -4.81 -17.03
CA ARG A 78 -10.68 -4.09 -16.25
C ARG A 78 -10.77 -4.47 -14.76
N PRO A 79 -9.66 -4.67 -14.02
CA PRO A 79 -9.74 -4.89 -12.57
C PRO A 79 -10.37 -3.69 -11.86
N ASP A 80 -10.97 -3.91 -10.70
CA ASP A 80 -11.47 -2.83 -9.85
C ASP A 80 -10.35 -2.19 -9.04
N VAL A 81 -9.37 -2.99 -8.64
CA VAL A 81 -8.19 -2.58 -7.86
C VAL A 81 -6.93 -3.18 -8.45
N ILE A 82 -5.88 -2.37 -8.54
CA ILE A 82 -4.58 -2.76 -9.05
C ILE A 82 -3.53 -2.53 -7.96
N GLY A 83 -2.80 -3.59 -7.60
CA GLY A 83 -1.59 -3.50 -6.77
C GLY A 83 -0.33 -3.52 -7.63
N VAL A 84 0.58 -2.58 -7.40
CA VAL A 84 1.79 -2.42 -8.22
C VAL A 84 3.05 -2.45 -7.34
N GLN A 85 4.03 -3.26 -7.73
CA GLN A 85 5.31 -3.44 -7.03
C GLN A 85 6.47 -2.89 -7.86
N GLU A 86 7.59 -2.59 -7.19
CA GLU A 86 8.84 -2.04 -7.78
C GLU A 86 8.65 -0.72 -8.52
N LEU A 87 7.83 0.17 -7.96
CA LEU A 87 7.70 1.53 -8.47
C LEU A 87 8.84 2.41 -7.95
N ARG A 88 9.42 3.21 -8.85
CA ARG A 88 10.46 4.18 -8.50
C ARG A 88 10.03 5.62 -8.53
N VAL A 89 10.58 6.38 -7.59
CA VAL A 89 10.59 7.84 -7.60
C VAL A 89 12.05 8.29 -7.56
N ARG A 90 12.51 8.89 -8.66
CA ARG A 90 13.90 9.30 -8.87
C ARG A 90 14.02 10.79 -9.14
N PRO A 91 14.33 11.59 -8.11
CA PRO A 91 14.62 13.01 -8.25
C PRO A 91 15.66 13.27 -9.35
N GLY A 92 15.34 14.17 -10.29
CA GLY A 92 16.25 14.54 -11.39
C GLY A 92 16.36 13.54 -12.54
N ALA A 93 15.65 12.40 -12.52
CA ALA A 93 15.62 11.44 -13.63
C ALA A 93 14.28 11.47 -14.40
N LYS A 94 14.24 10.83 -15.57
CA LYS A 94 13.02 10.59 -16.35
C LYS A 94 12.74 9.07 -16.45
N PRO A 95 11.55 8.57 -16.06
CA PRO A 95 10.50 9.30 -15.34
C PRO A 95 10.97 9.71 -13.94
N LEU A 96 10.49 10.86 -13.48
CA LEU A 96 10.71 11.34 -12.11
C LEU A 96 9.95 10.46 -11.10
N ASN A 97 8.77 9.98 -11.49
CA ASN A 97 7.87 9.23 -10.64
C ASN A 97 7.08 8.22 -11.49
N GLN A 98 7.46 6.94 -11.41
CA GLN A 98 6.80 5.86 -12.16
C GLN A 98 5.35 5.66 -11.71
N SER A 99 5.06 5.83 -10.42
CA SER A 99 3.68 5.69 -9.90
C SER A 99 2.75 6.71 -10.55
N ARG A 100 3.19 7.97 -10.60
CA ARG A 100 2.43 9.05 -11.24
C ARG A 100 2.32 8.85 -12.75
N ALA A 101 3.42 8.46 -13.42
CA ALA A 101 3.40 8.18 -14.85
C ALA A 101 2.40 7.06 -15.21
N LEU A 102 2.34 6.00 -14.40
CA LEU A 102 1.37 4.93 -14.59
C LEU A 102 -0.06 5.40 -14.30
N HIS A 103 -0.28 6.20 -13.26
CA HIS A 103 -1.59 6.82 -13.00
C HIS A 103 -2.08 7.62 -14.21
N ASP A 104 -1.20 8.45 -14.79
CA ASP A 104 -1.54 9.28 -15.93
C ASP A 104 -1.85 8.44 -17.19
N CYS A 105 -1.21 7.27 -17.37
CA CYS A 105 -1.54 6.33 -18.44
C CYS A 105 -2.86 5.58 -18.22
N LEU A 106 -3.17 5.22 -16.97
CA LEU A 106 -4.45 4.59 -16.59
C LEU A 106 -5.63 5.57 -16.71
N GLY A 107 -5.35 6.87 -16.59
CA GLY A 107 -6.30 7.94 -16.84
C GLY A 107 -7.51 7.91 -15.89
N PRO A 108 -8.67 8.45 -16.32
CA PRO A 108 -9.83 8.64 -15.44
C PRO A 108 -10.50 7.32 -15.02
N THR A 109 -10.12 6.18 -15.60
CA THR A 109 -10.66 4.87 -15.21
C THR A 109 -10.25 4.48 -13.79
N TYR A 110 -9.10 4.96 -13.30
CA TYR A 110 -8.60 4.69 -11.95
C TYR A 110 -8.28 5.99 -11.22
N PRO A 111 -9.31 6.78 -10.84
CA PRO A 111 -9.12 8.13 -10.31
C PRO A 111 -8.53 8.16 -8.90
N HIS A 112 -8.51 7.02 -8.20
CA HIS A 112 -7.98 6.90 -6.85
C HIS A 112 -6.66 6.13 -6.88
N PHE A 113 -5.57 6.78 -6.43
CA PHE A 113 -4.27 6.11 -6.33
C PHE A 113 -3.53 6.50 -5.05
N VAL A 114 -2.68 5.60 -4.57
CA VAL A 114 -1.77 5.85 -3.45
C VAL A 114 -0.43 5.17 -3.70
N TYR A 115 0.66 5.86 -3.39
CA TYR A 115 2.02 5.32 -3.39
C TYR A 115 2.61 5.39 -1.98
N ARG A 116 3.37 4.36 -1.60
CA ARG A 116 4.17 4.35 -0.37
C ARG A 116 5.55 3.77 -0.65
N ALA A 117 6.58 4.53 -0.30
CA ALA A 117 7.96 4.06 -0.32
C ALA A 117 8.14 2.91 0.69
N ALA A 118 8.71 1.82 0.18
CA ALA A 118 9.21 0.71 0.97
C ALA A 118 10.62 1.01 1.47
N SER A 119 11.48 1.52 0.58
CA SER A 119 12.86 1.89 0.85
C SER A 119 13.20 3.24 0.21
N ALA A 120 14.20 3.92 0.75
CA ALA A 120 14.72 5.17 0.23
C ALA A 120 16.25 5.20 0.38
N VAL A 121 16.96 5.40 -0.71
CA VAL A 121 18.42 5.53 -0.73
C VAL A 121 18.78 6.98 -1.00
N ARG A 122 19.42 7.63 -0.03
CA ARG A 122 20.01 8.96 -0.25
C ARG A 122 21.37 8.82 -0.90
N VAL A 123 21.51 9.35 -2.11
CA VAL A 123 22.81 9.48 -2.76
C VAL A 123 23.47 10.78 -2.28
N PRO A 124 24.73 10.77 -1.82
CA PRO A 124 25.44 11.99 -1.47
C PRO A 124 25.41 13.03 -2.60
N GLY A 125 24.97 14.26 -2.28
CA GLY A 125 24.82 15.33 -3.27
C GLY A 125 23.50 15.32 -4.06
N ALA A 126 22.63 14.33 -3.90
CA ALA A 126 21.29 14.35 -4.49
C ALA A 126 20.32 15.22 -3.68
N LEU A 127 19.46 15.96 -4.38
CA LEU A 127 18.46 16.84 -3.76
C LEU A 127 17.33 16.08 -3.03
N ALA A 128 17.11 14.82 -3.40
CA ALA A 128 16.17 13.93 -2.74
C ALA A 128 16.57 12.46 -2.92
N ALA A 129 15.97 11.56 -2.12
CA ALA A 129 16.26 10.14 -2.15
C ALA A 129 15.67 9.45 -3.39
N ASP A 130 16.34 8.40 -3.87
CA ASP A 130 15.76 7.43 -4.79
C ASP A 130 14.90 6.46 -3.96
N GLU A 131 13.62 6.41 -4.27
CA GLU A 131 12.65 5.60 -3.53
C GLU A 131 12.16 4.44 -4.38
N GLU A 132 12.01 3.29 -3.74
CA GLU A 132 11.29 2.13 -4.25
C GLU A 132 10.06 1.87 -3.38
N GLY A 133 8.93 1.54 -3.98
CA GLY A 133 7.70 1.34 -3.23
C GLY A 133 6.60 0.58 -3.93
N LEU A 134 5.44 0.60 -3.26
CA LEU A 134 4.21 -0.03 -3.72
C LEU A 134 3.18 1.03 -4.09
N GLY A 135 2.36 0.71 -5.09
CA GLY A 135 1.23 1.51 -5.54
C GLY A 135 -0.08 0.75 -5.45
N LEU A 136 -1.16 1.44 -5.10
CA LEU A 136 -2.53 0.97 -5.29
C LEU A 136 -3.28 1.93 -6.20
N TYR A 137 -4.08 1.40 -7.12
CA TYR A 137 -4.95 2.14 -8.02
C TYR A 137 -6.34 1.53 -7.95
N SER A 138 -7.38 2.34 -7.95
CA SER A 138 -8.75 1.87 -7.71
C SER A 138 -9.78 2.70 -8.47
N ARG A 139 -10.83 2.01 -8.91
CA ARG A 139 -12.07 2.64 -9.41
C ARG A 139 -12.91 3.25 -8.30
N PHE A 140 -12.74 2.76 -7.08
CA PHE A 140 -13.51 3.16 -5.91
C PHE A 140 -12.66 3.97 -4.92
N PRO A 141 -13.27 4.91 -4.16
CA PRO A 141 -12.55 5.71 -3.19
C PRO A 141 -11.88 4.86 -2.10
N PHE A 142 -10.63 5.21 -1.77
CA PHE A 142 -9.97 4.70 -0.56
C PHE A 142 -10.50 5.46 0.66
N VAL A 143 -11.10 4.74 1.61
CA VAL A 143 -11.56 5.30 2.90
C VAL A 143 -10.38 5.35 3.88
N VAL A 144 -9.56 4.29 3.88
CA VAL A 144 -8.37 4.18 4.74
C VAL A 144 -7.25 3.58 3.93
N THR A 145 -6.02 4.07 4.13
CA THR A 145 -4.81 3.41 3.65
C THR A 145 -3.89 3.15 4.83
N ARG A 146 -3.25 1.98 4.88
CA ARG A 146 -2.31 1.60 5.93
C ARG A 146 -1.01 1.12 5.32
N ARG A 147 0.08 1.54 5.93
CA ARG A 147 1.43 1.06 5.65
C ARG A 147 1.95 0.38 6.91
N GLN A 148 2.43 -0.84 6.77
CA GLN A 148 3.13 -1.55 7.83
C GLN A 148 4.51 -1.96 7.32
N ILE A 149 5.55 -1.57 8.05
CA ILE A 149 6.90 -2.08 7.78
C ILE A 149 6.93 -3.54 8.21
N LEU A 150 7.39 -4.40 7.31
CA LEU A 150 7.58 -5.81 7.58
C LEU A 150 8.99 -5.99 8.15
N THR A 151 9.07 -6.70 9.28
CA THR A 151 10.35 -7.17 9.81
C THR A 151 10.99 -8.10 8.78
N GLY A 152 12.20 -7.76 8.35
CA GLY A 152 12.98 -8.54 7.40
C GLY A 152 14.47 -8.37 7.67
N ASP A 153 15.28 -9.17 6.99
CA ASP A 153 16.73 -9.04 7.04
C ASP A 153 17.16 -7.64 6.55
N GLU A 154 17.87 -6.90 7.39
CA GLU A 154 18.31 -5.53 7.15
C GLU A 154 19.11 -5.38 5.85
N HIS A 155 19.71 -6.49 5.37
CA HIS A 155 20.53 -6.55 4.17
C HIS A 155 19.73 -6.53 2.86
N VAL A 156 18.42 -6.81 2.87
CA VAL A 156 17.59 -6.97 1.64
C VAL A 156 16.69 -5.75 1.38
N GLY A 157 16.85 -4.69 2.17
CA GLY A 157 16.04 -3.47 2.09
C GLY A 157 14.68 -3.61 2.77
N ALA A 158 14.15 -2.48 3.25
CA ALA A 158 12.88 -2.46 3.97
C ALA A 158 11.71 -2.91 3.08
N ARG A 159 10.90 -3.84 3.60
CA ARG A 159 9.68 -4.32 2.96
C ARG A 159 8.46 -3.73 3.66
N ILE A 160 7.39 -3.50 2.92
CA ILE A 160 6.14 -2.97 3.47
C ILE A 160 4.95 -3.81 3.02
N LEU A 161 3.93 -3.88 3.87
CA LEU A 161 2.57 -4.19 3.48
C LEU A 161 1.83 -2.86 3.26
N LEU A 162 1.21 -2.72 2.09
CA LEU A 162 0.31 -1.61 1.77
C LEU A 162 -1.11 -2.14 1.67
N GLY A 163 -1.97 -1.74 2.61
CA GLY A 163 -3.38 -2.11 2.66
C GLY A 163 -4.31 -0.91 2.46
N ALA A 164 -5.52 -1.15 1.96
CA ALA A 164 -6.55 -0.13 1.85
C ALA A 164 -7.94 -0.69 2.18
N LEU A 165 -8.78 0.17 2.75
CA LEU A 165 -10.23 -0.01 2.82
C LEU A 165 -10.87 0.83 1.73
N LEU A 166 -11.79 0.23 0.99
CA LEU A 166 -12.46 0.82 -0.16
C LEU A 166 -13.94 1.03 0.16
N GLN A 167 -14.53 2.10 -0.36
CA GLN A 167 -15.98 2.23 -0.41
C GLN A 167 -16.50 1.30 -1.51
N SER A 168 -17.39 0.37 -1.19
CA SER A 168 -17.87 -0.59 -2.19
C SER A 168 -18.86 0.07 -3.16
N PRO A 169 -18.99 -0.41 -4.40
CA PRO A 169 -20.01 0.08 -5.33
C PRO A 169 -21.45 -0.09 -4.82
N GLY A 170 -21.68 -0.99 -3.84
CA GLY A 170 -22.98 -1.21 -3.20
C GLY A 170 -23.32 -0.23 -2.07
N ASP A 171 -22.34 0.50 -1.54
CA ASP A 171 -22.54 1.44 -0.41
C ASP A 171 -23.20 2.77 -0.84
N CYS A 172 -23.61 2.88 -2.12
CA CYS A 172 -24.27 4.06 -2.70
C CYS A 172 -25.81 4.04 -2.60
N THR A 173 -26.43 3.24 -1.73
CA THR A 173 -27.86 3.37 -1.44
C THR A 173 -28.14 4.62 -0.59
N GLN A 174 -28.39 5.72 -1.32
CA GLN A 174 -29.16 6.93 -0.99
C GLN A 174 -29.66 7.08 0.46
N PRO A 175 -29.28 8.17 1.18
CA PRO A 175 -30.03 8.60 2.34
C PRO A 175 -31.39 9.19 1.89
N GLY A 176 -32.45 8.41 2.06
CA GLY A 176 -33.81 8.87 2.35
C GLY A 176 -34.53 9.76 1.32
N LEU A 177 -35.28 9.13 0.41
CA LEU A 177 -36.61 9.65 0.05
C LEU A 177 -37.58 9.17 1.14
N GLY A 178 -37.65 9.93 2.22
CA GLY A 178 -38.71 9.85 3.22
C GLY A 178 -39.87 10.74 2.79
N VAL A 179 -41.05 10.10 2.77
CA VAL A 179 -42.40 10.58 2.41
C VAL A 179 -42.73 11.97 2.95
#